data_AF-A0A523MVP1-F1
#
_entry.id   AF-A0A523MVP1-F1
#
_cell.length_a   1.000
_cell.length_b   1.000
_cell.length_c   1.000
_cell.angle_alpha   90.00
_cell.angle_beta   90.00
_cell.angle_gamma   90.00
#
_symmetry.space_group_name_H-M   'P 1'
#
loop_
_entity.id
_entity.type
_entity.pdbx_description
1 polymer ?
#
loop_
_entity_poly.entity_id
_entity_poly.type
_entity_poly.pdbx_seq_one_letter_code
_entity_poly.pdbx_strand_id
1 'polypeptide(L)'
;MIRKMKNEKGFTLIELIMVIVLLGIMAAVAIPTFIDLSQDAEDARRDGAYASYLGSITMLHAQYLLQGTTYTESDVITNTVVSGGTDSQVAGTLTVTWDDGVVNTYGYTAQSGFTAAVLTNP
;
A
#
# COMPACT_ATOMS: atom_id res chain seq x y z
N MET A 1 21.49 -63.87 -17.61
CA MET A 1 20.82 -62.57 -17.39
C MET A 1 21.91 -61.54 -17.07
N ILE A 2 22.18 -60.57 -17.95
CA ILE A 2 23.29 -59.61 -17.78
C ILE A 2 22.74 -58.33 -17.14
N ARG A 3 23.24 -57.99 -15.94
CA ARG A 3 22.87 -56.76 -15.22
C ARG A 3 23.67 -55.58 -15.78
N LYS A 4 23.00 -54.68 -16.50
CA LYS A 4 23.58 -53.45 -17.01
C LYS A 4 23.85 -52.51 -15.83
N MET A 5 25.11 -52.24 -15.50
CA MET A 5 25.49 -51.23 -14.50
C MET A 5 25.16 -49.84 -15.07
N LYS A 6 24.30 -49.08 -14.38
CA LYS A 6 24.00 -47.69 -14.73
C LYS A 6 25.22 -46.83 -14.38
N ASN A 7 25.67 -46.02 -15.32
CA ASN A 7 26.77 -45.10 -15.13
C ASN A 7 26.22 -43.84 -14.45
N GLU A 8 26.21 -43.81 -13.12
CA GLU A 8 25.83 -42.65 -12.31
C GLU A 8 26.89 -41.55 -12.53
N LYS A 9 26.62 -40.60 -13.44
CA LYS A 9 27.47 -39.42 -13.61
C LYS A 9 27.23 -38.50 -12.40
N GLY A 10 28.18 -38.44 -11.49
CA GLY A 10 28.17 -37.47 -10.39
C GLY A 10 28.23 -36.02 -10.91
N PHE A 11 27.63 -35.10 -10.17
CA PHE A 11 27.66 -33.67 -10.46
C PHE A 11 29.10 -33.13 -10.36
N THR A 12 29.52 -32.29 -11.30
CA THR A 12 30.90 -31.79 -11.31
C THR A 12 31.03 -30.57 -10.40
N LEU A 13 32.17 -30.42 -9.72
CA LEU A 13 32.41 -29.26 -8.84
C LEU A 13 32.34 -27.94 -9.62
N ILE A 14 32.78 -27.94 -10.88
CA ILE A 14 32.73 -26.76 -11.75
C ILE A 14 31.28 -26.33 -12.05
N GLU A 15 30.37 -27.30 -12.15
CA GLU A 15 28.95 -27.05 -12.44
C GLU A 15 28.26 -26.40 -11.23
N LEU A 16 28.63 -26.79 -10.00
CA LEU A 16 28.14 -26.11 -8.80
C LEU A 16 28.67 -24.67 -8.70
N ILE A 17 29.98 -24.49 -8.98
CA ILE A 17 30.63 -23.18 -8.92
C ILE A 17 30.06 -22.24 -9.98
N MET A 18 29.82 -22.72 -11.20
CA MET A 18 29.24 -21.92 -12.27
C MET A 18 27.83 -21.45 -11.90
N VAL A 19 27.01 -22.30 -11.28
CA VAL A 19 25.63 -21.94 -10.87
C VAL A 19 25.64 -20.83 -9.82
N ILE A 20 26.46 -20.92 -8.77
CA ILE A 20 26.50 -19.87 -7.75
C ILE A 20 27.04 -18.55 -8.29
N VAL A 21 27.96 -18.58 -9.27
CA VAL A 21 28.47 -17.38 -9.95
C VAL A 21 27.37 -16.73 -10.79
N LEU A 22 26.61 -17.52 -11.56
CA LEU A 22 25.49 -17.01 -12.35
C LEU A 22 24.38 -16.44 -11.45
N LEU A 23 24.01 -17.16 -10.38
CA LEU A 23 23.05 -16.65 -9.40
C LEU A 23 23.55 -15.39 -8.69
N GLY A 24 24.85 -15.28 -8.43
CA GLY A 24 25.45 -14.08 -7.83
C GLY A 24 25.32 -12.84 -8.73
N ILE A 25 25.58 -12.98 -10.04
CA ILE A 25 25.42 -11.88 -11.00
C ILE A 25 23.94 -11.50 -11.16
N MET A 26 23.06 -12.49 -11.27
CA MET A 26 21.61 -12.25 -11.37
C MET A 26 21.07 -11.57 -10.11
N ALA A 27 21.49 -11.99 -8.93
CA ALA A 27 21.10 -11.37 -7.67
C ALA A 27 21.60 -9.92 -7.56
N ALA A 28 22.84 -9.65 -7.98
CA ALA A 28 23.41 -8.30 -7.95
C ALA A 28 22.61 -7.29 -8.78
N VAL A 29 22.03 -7.72 -9.91
CA VAL A 29 21.21 -6.86 -10.77
C VAL A 29 19.75 -6.83 -10.32
N ALA A 30 19.19 -7.96 -9.87
CA ALA A 30 17.78 -8.07 -9.54
C ALA A 30 17.40 -7.46 -8.17
N ILE A 31 18.29 -7.52 -7.17
CA ILE A 31 17.98 -7.05 -5.81
C ILE A 31 17.64 -5.55 -5.77
N PRO A 32 18.43 -4.63 -6.37
CA PRO A 32 18.10 -3.19 -6.35
C PRO A 32 16.73 -2.92 -6.97
N THR A 33 16.48 -3.47 -8.16
CA THR A 33 15.20 -3.29 -8.86
C THR A 33 14.01 -3.89 -8.10
N PHE A 34 14.22 -4.97 -7.35
CA PHE A 34 13.18 -5.60 -6.55
C PHE A 34 12.82 -4.74 -5.33
N ILE A 35 13.81 -4.10 -4.70
CA ILE A 35 13.60 -3.18 -3.58
C ILE A 35 12.82 -1.94 -4.05
N ASP A 36 13.21 -1.37 -5.19
CA ASP A 36 12.52 -0.21 -5.76
C ASP A 36 11.06 -0.54 -6.11
N LEU A 37 10.83 -1.67 -6.79
CA LEU A 37 9.47 -2.13 -7.13
C LEU A 37 8.61 -2.39 -5.88
N SER A 38 9.22 -2.88 -4.80
CA SER A 38 8.49 -3.11 -3.55
C SER A 38 8.02 -1.80 -2.92
N GLN A 39 8.88 -0.77 -2.92
CA GLN A 39 8.52 0.56 -2.44
C GLN A 39 7.43 1.20 -3.32
N ASP A 40 7.60 1.15 -4.64
CA ASP A 40 6.59 1.66 -5.59
C ASP A 40 5.21 0.98 -5.39
N ALA A 41 5.22 -0.32 -5.12
CA ALA A 41 3.99 -1.08 -4.85
C ALA A 41 3.34 -0.67 -3.51
N GLU A 42 4.13 -0.38 -2.48
CA GLU A 42 3.63 0.13 -1.20
C GLU A 42 3.02 1.51 -1.36
N ASP A 43 3.69 2.43 -2.05
CA ASP A 43 3.16 3.77 -2.33
C ASP A 43 1.88 3.73 -3.18
N ALA A 44 1.84 2.91 -4.23
CA ALA A 44 0.63 2.72 -5.02
C ALA A 44 -0.56 2.16 -4.21
N ARG A 45 -0.29 1.27 -3.24
CA ARG A 45 -1.32 0.77 -2.31
C ARG A 45 -1.84 1.88 -1.40
N ARG A 46 -0.97 2.74 -0.91
CA ARG A 46 -1.31 3.87 -0.02
C ARG A 46 -2.16 4.90 -0.76
N ASP A 47 -1.78 5.24 -1.98
CA ASP A 47 -2.56 6.12 -2.87
C ASP A 47 -3.95 5.53 -3.16
N GLY A 48 -4.03 4.22 -3.43
CA GLY A 48 -5.30 3.53 -3.65
C GLY A 48 -6.21 3.53 -2.43
N ALA A 49 -5.64 3.27 -1.24
CA ALA A 49 -6.37 3.33 0.02
C ALA A 49 -6.90 4.74 0.33
N TYR A 50 -6.10 5.77 0.05
CA TYR A 50 -6.49 7.16 0.19
C TYR A 50 -7.59 7.57 -0.80
N ALA A 51 -7.50 7.14 -2.07
CA ALA A 51 -8.55 7.38 -3.05
C ALA A 51 -9.88 6.71 -2.64
N SER A 52 -9.81 5.49 -2.11
CA SER A 52 -10.98 4.80 -1.54
C SER A 52 -11.58 5.56 -0.36
N TYR A 53 -10.74 6.17 0.48
CA TYR A 53 -11.18 6.98 1.61
C TYR A 53 -11.97 8.23 1.16
N LEU A 54 -11.47 8.95 0.15
CA LEU A 54 -12.20 10.07 -0.46
C LEU A 54 -13.57 9.65 -1.01
N GLY A 55 -13.63 8.49 -1.67
CA GLY A 55 -14.90 7.92 -2.16
C GLY A 55 -15.89 7.62 -1.04
N SER A 56 -15.40 7.08 0.08
CA SER A 56 -16.23 6.79 1.26
C SER A 56 -16.75 8.06 1.93
N ILE A 57 -15.96 9.14 2.00
CA ILE A 57 -16.41 10.46 2.48
C ILE A 57 -17.57 10.96 1.62
N THR A 58 -17.44 10.93 0.29
CA THR A 58 -18.52 11.35 -0.62
C THR A 58 -19.78 10.50 -0.42
N MET A 59 -19.62 9.19 -0.22
CA MET A 59 -20.74 8.29 0.02
C MET A 59 -21.44 8.58 1.36
N LEU A 60 -20.69 8.78 2.44
CA LEU A 60 -21.25 9.13 3.75
C LEU A 60 -21.92 10.50 3.71
N HIS A 61 -21.32 11.48 3.04
CA HIS A 61 -21.93 12.78 2.82
C HIS A 61 -23.29 12.65 2.12
N ALA A 62 -23.38 11.86 1.04
CA ALA A 62 -24.64 11.59 0.37
C ALA A 62 -25.68 10.92 1.29
N GLN A 63 -25.25 9.99 2.16
CA GLN A 63 -26.16 9.36 3.13
C GLN A 63 -26.73 10.37 4.13
N TYR A 64 -25.90 11.29 4.64
CA TYR A 64 -26.37 12.32 5.55
C TYR A 64 -27.35 13.32 4.89
N LEU A 65 -27.10 13.71 3.63
CA LEU A 65 -28.05 14.52 2.85
C LEU A 65 -29.42 13.84 2.72
N LEU A 66 -29.46 12.51 2.55
CA LEU A 66 -30.71 11.75 2.44
C LEU A 66 -31.44 11.62 3.79
N GLN A 67 -30.73 11.59 4.91
CA GLN A 67 -31.34 11.49 6.24
C GLN A 67 -31.95 12.81 6.73
N GLY A 68 -31.56 13.95 6.15
CA GLY A 68 -32.13 15.25 6.49
C GLY A 68 -31.82 15.73 7.92
N THR A 69 -30.88 15.09 8.59
CA THR A 69 -30.35 15.51 9.89
C THR A 69 -29.24 16.54 9.70
N THR A 70 -29.01 17.40 10.70
CA THR A 70 -27.83 18.28 10.68
C THR A 70 -26.60 17.44 10.96
N TYR A 71 -25.60 17.51 10.08
CA TYR A 71 -24.31 16.86 10.24
C TYR A 71 -23.20 17.88 9.98
N THR A 72 -22.04 17.65 10.56
CA THR A 72 -20.83 18.43 10.31
C THR A 72 -19.87 17.66 9.40
N GLU A 73 -18.96 18.36 8.74
CA GLU A 73 -17.87 17.73 7.99
C GLU A 73 -16.99 16.85 8.89
N SER A 74 -16.89 17.19 10.19
CA SER A 74 -16.20 16.34 11.16
C SER A 74 -16.89 15.00 11.33
N ASP A 75 -18.22 14.94 11.28
CA ASP A 75 -18.96 13.68 11.46
C ASP A 75 -18.74 12.71 10.28
N VAL A 76 -18.65 13.25 9.06
CA VAL A 76 -18.38 12.46 7.85
C VAL A 76 -16.97 11.88 7.87
N ILE A 77 -15.98 12.72 8.15
CA ILE A 77 -14.57 12.34 8.11
C ILE A 77 -14.28 11.38 9.28
N THR A 78 -14.76 11.66 10.51
CA THR A 78 -14.56 10.83 11.73
C THR A 78 -15.15 9.43 11.60
N ASN A 79 -16.23 9.28 10.84
CA ASN A 79 -16.89 7.99 10.65
C ASN A 79 -16.39 7.22 9.41
N THR A 80 -15.42 7.77 8.68
CA THR A 80 -14.78 7.10 7.54
C THR A 80 -13.50 6.42 7.99
N VAL A 81 -13.25 5.18 7.57
CA VAL A 81 -12.05 4.41 7.89
C VAL A 81 -11.13 4.33 6.66
N VAL A 82 -9.82 4.47 6.86
CA VAL A 82 -8.80 4.24 5.83
C VAL A 82 -8.42 2.75 5.79
N SER A 83 -8.32 2.17 4.60
CA SER A 83 -7.89 0.77 4.45
C SER A 83 -6.36 0.63 4.57
N GLY A 84 -5.86 -0.36 5.33
CA GLY A 84 -4.42 -0.64 5.44
C GLY A 84 -3.63 0.31 6.36
N GLY A 85 -4.34 1.07 7.20
CA GLY A 85 -3.75 1.94 8.20
C GLY A 85 -4.73 2.24 9.32
N THR A 86 -4.25 2.95 10.33
CA THR A 86 -5.07 3.50 11.42
C THR A 86 -5.19 5.00 11.24
N ASP A 87 -6.41 5.52 11.32
CA ASP A 87 -6.69 6.94 11.22
C ASP A 87 -6.81 7.60 12.59
N SER A 88 -6.30 8.81 12.71
CA SER A 88 -6.45 9.68 13.86
C SER A 88 -6.81 11.07 13.39
N GLN A 89 -7.93 11.59 13.88
CA GLN A 89 -8.49 12.85 13.42
C GLN A 89 -8.45 13.89 14.54
N VAL A 90 -7.83 15.03 14.25
CA VAL A 90 -7.67 16.14 15.18
C VAL A 90 -7.94 17.43 14.42
N ALA A 91 -9.05 18.09 14.73
CA ALA A 91 -9.42 19.46 14.34
C ALA A 91 -8.81 19.96 13.01
N GLY A 92 -9.34 19.51 11.86
CA GLY A 92 -8.89 19.97 10.54
C GLY A 92 -7.70 19.19 9.99
N THR A 93 -7.26 18.14 10.68
CA THR A 93 -6.16 17.27 10.26
C THR A 93 -6.54 15.80 10.40
N LEU A 94 -6.25 15.01 9.37
CA LEU A 94 -6.28 13.56 9.36
C LEU A 94 -4.84 13.03 9.36
N THR A 95 -4.49 12.24 10.36
CA THR A 95 -3.21 11.52 10.41
C THR A 95 -3.48 10.05 10.16
N VAL A 96 -2.82 9.48 9.15
CA VAL A 96 -2.87 8.05 8.84
C VAL A 96 -1.51 7.44 9.19
N THR A 97 -1.52 6.48 10.11
CA THR A 97 -0.38 5.60 10.38
C THR A 97 -0.58 4.31 9.62
N TRP A 98 0.25 4.06 8.61
CA TRP A 98 0.18 2.85 7.79
C TRP A 98 0.80 1.65 8.51
N ASP A 99 0.48 0.44 8.05
CA ASP A 99 0.97 -0.81 8.67
C ASP A 99 2.50 -0.94 8.68
N ASP A 100 3.20 -0.21 7.81
CA ASP A 100 4.66 -0.11 7.72
C ASP A 100 5.29 0.92 8.70
N GLY A 101 4.45 1.63 9.46
CA GLY A 101 4.85 2.66 10.41
C GLY A 101 5.05 4.05 9.82
N VAL A 102 4.84 4.24 8.51
CA VAL A 102 4.89 5.57 7.90
C VAL A 102 3.66 6.38 8.30
N VAL A 103 3.87 7.66 8.62
CA VAL A 103 2.80 8.57 9.07
C VAL A 103 2.61 9.67 8.03
N ASN A 104 1.41 9.75 7.47
CA ASN A 104 1.01 10.85 6.60
C ASN A 104 -0.03 11.72 7.30
N THR A 105 0.10 13.04 7.14
CA THR A 105 -0.80 14.02 7.73
C THR A 105 -1.43 14.86 6.62
N TYR A 106 -2.75 14.80 6.52
CA TYR A 106 -3.54 15.50 5.52
C TYR A 106 -4.37 16.60 6.18
N GLY A 107 -4.28 17.81 5.67
CA GLY A 107 -5.17 18.90 6.08
C GLY A 107 -6.55 18.73 5.43
N TYR A 108 -7.61 19.00 6.18
CA TYR A 108 -8.96 19.18 5.64
C TYR A 108 -9.54 20.52 6.10
N THR A 109 -10.04 21.31 5.16
CA THR A 109 -10.75 22.56 5.47
C THR A 109 -12.24 22.29 5.44
N ALA A 110 -12.94 22.52 6.56
CA ALA A 110 -14.40 22.45 6.60
C ALA A 110 -14.97 23.59 5.74
N GLN A 111 -15.58 23.26 4.60
CA GLN A 111 -16.28 24.21 3.75
C GLN A 111 -17.78 23.89 3.80
N SER A 112 -18.61 24.91 4.07
CA SER A 112 -20.06 24.73 4.14
C SER A 112 -20.64 24.28 2.78
N GLY A 113 -21.46 23.23 2.79
CA GLY A 113 -22.18 22.74 1.59
C GLY A 113 -21.33 21.87 0.66
N PHE A 114 -20.63 20.88 1.21
CA PHE A 114 -19.45 20.27 0.62
C PHE A 114 -19.65 19.32 -0.58
N THR A 115 -18.64 19.29 -1.45
CA THR A 115 -18.54 18.41 -2.63
C THR A 115 -17.45 17.33 -2.56
N ALA A 116 -16.47 17.40 -1.65
CA ALA A 116 -15.51 16.33 -1.30
C ALA A 116 -14.43 16.90 -0.39
N ALA A 117 -13.92 16.09 0.57
CA ALA A 117 -12.77 16.45 1.38
C ALA A 117 -11.58 16.70 0.47
N VAL A 118 -11.19 17.96 0.29
CA VAL A 118 -9.91 18.26 -0.32
C VAL A 118 -8.87 18.00 0.74
N LEU A 119 -8.49 16.72 0.85
CA LEU A 119 -7.33 16.31 1.60
C LEU A 119 -6.12 16.80 0.78
N THR A 120 -5.39 17.77 1.33
CA THR A 120 -4.15 18.25 0.72
C THR A 120 -3.03 17.31 1.11
N ASN A 121 -2.38 16.71 0.11
CA ASN A 121 -1.10 16.01 0.30
C ASN A 121 -0.07 17.00 0.88
N PRO A 122 0.83 16.61 1.80
CA PRO A 122 2.04 17.38 2.06
C PRO A 122 2.87 17.60 0.79
#